data_AF-A0AAD1XEP5-F1
#
_entry.id   AF-A0AAD1XEP5-F1
#
_cell.length_a   1.000
_cell.length_b   1.000
_cell.length_c   1.000
_cell.angle_alpha   90.00
_cell.angle_beta   90.00
_cell.angle_gamma   90.00
#
_symmetry.space_group_name_H-M   'P 1'
#
loop_
_entity.id
_entity.type
_entity.pdbx_description
1 polymer ?
#
loop_
_entity_poly.entity_id
_entity_poly.type
_entity_poly.pdbx_seq_one_letter_code
_entity_poly.pdbx_strand_id
1 'polypeptide(L)'
;MYIKTPVDRKDFPIRCPILDCSEHIPDSNIERICEKDIYQKYLRFQLDNFVELNPHMFRYCPSPDCQYVFKWSPKSSSCKHSCPSCAKTYCLRCKVPWHEGWTCKEFSPIKKASANDQMFYKLAKESSFQQCSRCKFWVQKKAGCNHITCKCGYEFCYMWRKAQRM
;
A
#
# COMPACT_ATOMS: atom_id res chain seq x y z
N MET A 1 -23.71 -14.33 9.08
CA MET A 1 -22.89 -14.01 10.25
C MET A 1 -22.57 -12.51 10.27
N TYR A 2 -22.81 -11.80 11.38
CA TYR A 2 -22.62 -10.35 11.48
C TYR A 2 -21.20 -9.90 11.11
N ILE A 3 -20.17 -10.59 11.62
CA ILE A 3 -18.75 -10.22 11.46
C ILE A 3 -18.29 -10.19 9.98
N LYS A 4 -18.92 -10.98 9.11
CA LYS A 4 -18.55 -11.03 7.68
C LYS A 4 -18.66 -9.66 7.01
N THR A 5 -19.73 -8.92 7.26
CA THR A 5 -20.00 -7.64 6.58
C THR A 5 -18.97 -6.56 6.96
N PRO A 6 -18.68 -6.30 8.25
CA PRO A 6 -17.59 -5.40 8.65
C PRO A 6 -16.23 -5.81 8.09
N VAL A 7 -15.90 -7.12 8.09
CA VAL A 7 -14.66 -7.63 7.50
C VAL A 7 -14.59 -7.30 6.00
N ASP A 8 -15.65 -7.59 5.25
CA ASP A 8 -15.70 -7.33 3.80
C ASP A 8 -15.57 -5.83 3.46
N ARG A 9 -16.10 -4.96 4.32
CA ARG A 9 -16.01 -3.50 4.19
C ARG A 9 -14.70 -2.89 4.70
N LYS A 10 -13.87 -3.68 5.39
CA LYS A 10 -12.67 -3.22 6.13
C LYS A 10 -13.00 -2.19 7.22
N ASP A 11 -14.15 -2.35 7.87
CA ASP A 11 -14.61 -1.49 8.97
C ASP A 11 -13.98 -1.97 10.28
N PHE A 12 -12.80 -1.44 10.60
CA PHE A 12 -12.06 -1.76 11.83
C PHE A 12 -11.95 -0.54 12.77
N PRO A 13 -12.04 -0.74 14.10
CA PRO A 13 -12.31 -1.99 14.81
C PRO A 13 -13.78 -2.43 14.69
N ILE A 14 -14.04 -3.75 14.72
CA ILE A 14 -15.40 -4.30 14.57
C ILE A 14 -16.21 -4.00 15.82
N ARG A 15 -17.28 -3.20 15.69
CA ARG A 15 -18.15 -2.81 16.81
C ARG A 15 -19.18 -3.88 17.18
N CYS A 16 -19.58 -3.88 18.44
CA CYS A 16 -20.67 -4.69 18.95
C CYS A 16 -21.96 -4.44 18.16
N PRO A 17 -22.71 -5.47 17.75
CA PRO A 17 -23.97 -5.31 17.01
C PRO A 17 -25.15 -4.82 17.87
N ILE A 18 -24.99 -4.78 19.20
CA ILE A 18 -26.06 -4.37 20.12
C ILE A 18 -26.24 -2.86 20.02
N LEU A 19 -27.50 -2.43 19.90
CA LEU A 19 -27.88 -1.01 19.88
C LEU A 19 -27.33 -0.30 21.13
N ASP A 20 -26.81 0.91 20.94
CA ASP A 20 -26.18 1.75 21.97
C ASP A 20 -24.91 1.18 22.64
N CYS A 21 -24.40 0.03 22.17
CA CYS A 21 -23.10 -0.48 22.59
C CYS A 21 -21.97 0.11 21.72
N SER A 22 -21.06 0.86 22.35
CA SER A 22 -19.89 1.44 21.67
C SER A 22 -18.62 0.58 21.75
N GLU A 23 -18.73 -0.58 22.39
CA GLU A 23 -17.60 -1.51 22.55
C GLU A 23 -17.24 -2.21 21.25
N HIS A 24 -15.97 -2.60 21.13
CA HIS A 24 -15.49 -3.42 20.02
C HIS A 24 -15.45 -4.89 20.41
N ILE A 25 -15.62 -5.77 19.43
CA ILE A 25 -15.50 -7.21 19.62
C ILE A 25 -14.00 -7.53 19.76
N PRO A 26 -13.55 -8.16 20.85
CA PRO A 26 -12.16 -8.58 21.00
C PRO A 26 -11.73 -9.58 19.93
N ASP A 27 -10.47 -9.53 19.50
CA ASP A 27 -9.91 -10.44 18.50
C ASP A 27 -10.07 -11.92 18.86
N SER A 28 -9.91 -12.26 20.14
CA SER A 28 -10.12 -13.61 20.66
C SER A 28 -11.55 -14.13 20.47
N ASN A 29 -12.55 -13.22 20.50
CA ASN A 29 -13.93 -13.59 20.22
C ASN A 29 -14.17 -13.73 18.71
N ILE A 30 -13.52 -12.90 17.89
CA ILE A 30 -13.61 -13.00 16.43
C ILE A 30 -13.07 -14.35 15.95
N GLU A 31 -11.93 -14.81 16.48
CA GLU A 31 -11.35 -16.11 16.17
C GLU A 31 -12.30 -17.28 16.50
N ARG A 32 -12.96 -17.21 17.65
CA ARG A 32 -13.85 -18.29 18.13
C ARG A 32 -15.18 -18.35 17.40
N ILE A 33 -15.69 -17.19 16.98
CA ILE A 33 -17.04 -17.06 16.41
C ILE A 33 -16.99 -17.20 14.89
N CYS A 34 -15.89 -16.84 14.23
CA CYS A 34 -15.80 -16.86 12.77
C CYS A 34 -15.40 -18.21 12.18
N GLU A 35 -15.88 -18.46 10.97
CA GLU A 35 -15.32 -19.49 10.11
C GLU A 35 -13.85 -19.17 9.77
N LYS A 36 -13.06 -20.22 9.51
CA LYS A 36 -11.61 -20.09 9.29
C LYS A 36 -11.26 -19.14 8.15
N ASP A 37 -12.02 -19.17 7.05
CA ASP A 37 -11.83 -18.30 5.89
C ASP A 37 -12.09 -16.82 6.21
N ILE A 38 -13.16 -16.53 6.96
CA ILE A 38 -13.51 -15.17 7.40
C ILE A 38 -12.44 -14.66 8.37
N TYR A 39 -11.98 -15.50 9.30
CA TYR A 39 -10.93 -15.11 10.25
C TYR A 39 -9.59 -14.85 9.57
N GLN A 40 -9.19 -15.68 8.59
CA GLN A 40 -7.99 -15.41 7.80
C GLN A 40 -8.10 -14.10 7.01
N LYS A 41 -9.28 -13.79 6.47
CA LYS A 41 -9.56 -12.52 5.81
C LYS A 41 -9.50 -11.34 6.78
N TYR A 42 -10.02 -11.50 8.00
CA TYR A 42 -9.94 -10.53 9.08
C TYR A 42 -8.48 -10.18 9.41
N LEU A 43 -7.65 -11.20 9.70
CA LEU A 43 -6.22 -11.02 9.99
C LEU A 43 -5.49 -10.33 8.85
N ARG A 44 -5.76 -10.73 7.60
CA ARG A 44 -5.15 -10.13 6.42
C ARG A 44 -5.50 -8.65 6.30
N PHE A 45 -6.77 -8.28 6.48
CA PHE A 45 -7.18 -6.88 6.36
C PHE A 45 -6.72 -6.02 7.53
N GLN A 46 -6.60 -6.58 8.73
CA GLN A 46 -5.95 -5.91 9.86
C GLN A 46 -4.48 -5.61 9.56
N LEU A 47 -3.74 -6.59 9.00
CA LEU A 47 -2.37 -6.39 8.57
C LEU A 47 -2.26 -5.33 7.46
N ASP A 48 -3.14 -5.39 6.45
CA ASP A 48 -3.20 -4.40 5.38
C ASP A 48 -3.38 -2.98 5.95
N ASN A 49 -4.35 -2.81 6.85
CA ASN A 49 -4.62 -1.54 7.50
C ASN A 49 -3.40 -1.05 8.31
N PHE A 50 -2.78 -1.93 9.08
CA PHE A 50 -1.58 -1.60 9.85
C PHE A 50 -0.40 -1.15 8.97
N VAL A 51 -0.17 -1.82 7.84
CA VAL A 51 0.89 -1.46 6.88
C VAL A 51 0.56 -0.14 6.16
N GLU A 52 -0.72 0.08 5.79
CA GLU A 52 -1.18 1.32 5.16
C GLU A 52 -1.03 2.54 6.09
N LEU A 53 -1.31 2.37 7.39
CA LEU A 53 -1.13 3.41 8.41
C LEU A 53 0.34 3.68 8.75
N ASN A 54 1.23 2.71 8.54
CA ASN A 54 2.66 2.80 8.87
C ASN A 54 3.59 2.67 7.65
N PRO A 55 3.40 3.45 6.56
CA PRO A 55 4.08 3.25 5.28
C PRO A 55 5.59 3.59 5.33
N HIS A 56 6.06 4.19 6.43
CA HIS A 56 7.47 4.51 6.65
C HIS A 56 8.24 3.45 7.43
N MET A 57 7.52 2.53 8.07
CA MET A 57 8.09 1.48 8.91
C MET A 57 7.85 0.08 8.33
N PHE A 58 6.74 -0.11 7.62
CA PHE A 58 6.36 -1.40 7.05
C PHE A 58 6.01 -1.26 5.58
N ARG A 59 6.32 -2.30 4.80
CA ARG A 59 5.90 -2.41 3.41
C ARG A 59 5.71 -3.88 3.01
N TYR A 60 4.83 -4.08 2.04
CA TYR A 60 4.68 -5.34 1.34
C TYR A 60 5.80 -5.61 0.34
N CYS A 61 6.05 -6.90 0.11
CA CYS A 61 6.82 -7.38 -1.03
C CYS A 61 6.20 -6.86 -2.34
N PRO A 62 7.00 -6.30 -3.27
CA PRO A 62 6.49 -5.85 -4.57
C PRO A 62 6.04 -6.98 -5.50
N SER A 63 6.33 -8.24 -5.17
CA SER A 63 5.89 -9.36 -6.00
C SER A 63 4.36 -9.45 -6.03
N PRO A 64 3.76 -9.68 -7.22
CA PRO A 64 2.37 -10.14 -7.25
C PRO A 64 2.26 -11.42 -6.42
N ASP A 65 1.15 -11.55 -5.69
CA ASP A 65 0.80 -12.70 -4.84
C ASP A 65 1.67 -12.93 -3.59
N CYS A 66 2.75 -12.17 -3.39
CA CYS A 66 3.56 -12.26 -2.18
C CYS A 66 3.01 -11.35 -1.08
N GLN A 67 2.52 -11.94 0.00
CA GLN A 67 1.94 -11.23 1.15
C GLN A 67 2.96 -10.89 2.24
N TYR A 68 4.26 -11.11 1.97
CA TYR A 68 5.30 -10.88 2.96
C TYR A 68 5.47 -9.39 3.27
N VAL A 69 5.44 -9.04 4.56
CA VAL A 69 5.68 -7.68 5.06
C VAL A 69 7.07 -7.62 5.69
N PHE A 70 7.84 -6.59 5.35
CA PHE A 70 9.14 -6.33 5.97
C PHE A 70 9.17 -4.96 6.63
N LYS A 71 10.02 -4.85 7.65
CA LYS A 71 10.39 -3.56 8.23
C LYS A 71 11.25 -2.79 7.23
N TRP A 72 10.93 -1.53 7.05
CA TRP A 72 11.61 -0.61 6.15
C TRP A 72 11.92 0.69 6.89
N SER A 73 13.04 1.32 6.57
CA SER A 73 13.30 2.70 6.94
C SER A 73 13.82 3.47 5.73
N PRO A 74 13.24 4.62 5.37
CA PRO A 74 13.76 5.43 4.27
C PRO A 74 15.19 5.94 4.53
N LYS A 75 15.67 5.88 5.77
CA LYS A 75 17.03 6.25 6.17
C LYS A 75 18.03 5.09 6.03
N SER A 76 17.59 3.88 5.68
CA SER A 76 18.53 2.76 5.51
C SER A 76 19.50 3.04 4.36
N SER A 77 20.78 2.72 4.60
CA SER A 77 21.86 2.85 3.62
C SER A 77 21.69 1.87 2.47
N SER A 78 21.25 0.64 2.76
CA SER A 78 20.90 -0.35 1.75
C SER A 78 19.43 -0.23 1.34
N CYS A 79 19.19 -0.25 0.03
CA CYS A 79 17.85 -0.41 -0.54
C CYS A 79 17.63 -1.79 -1.18
N LYS A 80 18.65 -2.64 -1.20
CA LYS A 80 18.57 -4.04 -1.64
C LYS A 80 17.87 -4.87 -0.57
N HIS A 81 16.85 -5.61 -0.97
CA HIS A 81 16.16 -6.55 -0.08
C HIS A 81 15.77 -7.82 -0.83
N SER A 82 16.06 -8.95 -0.21
CA SER A 82 15.63 -10.27 -0.68
C SER A 82 14.46 -10.73 0.17
N CYS A 83 13.33 -10.98 -0.47
CA CYS A 83 12.14 -11.45 0.24
C CYS A 83 12.32 -12.94 0.59
N PRO A 84 12.21 -13.34 1.88
CA PRO A 84 12.35 -14.74 2.27
C PRO A 84 11.17 -15.62 1.83
N SER A 85 10.01 -15.03 1.53
CA SER A 85 8.83 -15.79 1.09
C SER A 85 8.85 -16.13 -0.41
N CYS A 86 9.26 -15.20 -1.28
CA CYS A 86 9.27 -15.41 -2.73
C CYS A 86 10.67 -15.51 -3.36
N ALA A 87 11.73 -15.43 -2.54
CA ALA A 87 13.15 -15.46 -2.93
C ALA A 87 13.61 -14.40 -3.94
N LYS A 88 12.73 -13.48 -4.37
CA LYS A 88 13.05 -12.41 -5.32
C LYS A 88 13.71 -11.22 -4.61
N THR A 89 14.63 -10.57 -5.32
CA THR A 89 15.38 -9.42 -4.82
C THR A 89 14.87 -8.13 -5.45
N TYR A 90 14.66 -7.13 -4.61
CA TYR A 90 14.09 -5.84 -4.99
C TYR A 90 14.93 -4.68 -4.51
N CYS A 91 14.79 -3.55 -5.21
CA CYS A 91 15.13 -2.24 -4.70
C CYS A 91 13.93 -1.66 -3.94
N LEU A 92 14.01 -1.55 -2.62
CA LEU A 92 12.93 -1.05 -1.76
C LEU A 92 12.63 0.45 -1.92
N ARG A 93 13.56 1.20 -2.50
CA ARG A 93 13.38 2.62 -2.81
C ARG A 93 12.59 2.81 -4.10
N CYS A 94 12.91 2.01 -5.12
CA CYS A 94 12.31 2.11 -6.44
C CYS A 94 11.12 1.15 -6.65
N LYS A 95 10.94 0.14 -5.78
CA LYS A 95 9.91 -0.91 -5.83
C LYS A 95 9.97 -1.76 -7.10
N VAL A 96 11.17 -2.00 -7.60
CA VAL A 96 11.45 -2.73 -8.84
C VAL A 96 12.41 -3.87 -8.54
N PRO A 97 12.55 -4.87 -9.42
CA PRO A 97 13.62 -5.86 -9.31
C PRO A 97 14.99 -5.20 -9.10
N TRP A 98 15.86 -5.84 -8.33
CA TRP A 98 17.18 -5.31 -8.04
C TRP A 98 17.95 -4.99 -9.32
N HIS A 99 18.60 -3.82 -9.33
CA HIS A 99 19.31 -3.30 -10.49
C HIS A 99 20.76 -3.01 -10.11
N GLU A 100 21.60 -4.04 -10.23
CA GLU A 100 23.04 -3.93 -9.97
C GLU A 100 23.73 -3.04 -11.01
N GLY A 101 24.66 -2.19 -10.57
CA GLY A 101 25.40 -1.27 -11.44
C GLY A 101 24.64 -0.02 -11.88
N TRP A 102 23.37 0.16 -11.47
CA TRP A 102 22.57 1.35 -11.78
C TRP A 102 22.08 2.03 -10.51
N THR A 103 22.14 3.36 -10.48
CA THR A 103 21.47 4.12 -9.42
C THR A 103 19.95 4.08 -9.61
N CYS A 104 19.20 4.27 -8.53
CA CYS A 104 17.73 4.39 -8.58
C CYS A 104 17.23 5.54 -9.49
N LYS A 105 18.09 6.53 -9.81
CA LYS A 105 17.75 7.63 -10.73
C LYS A 105 17.91 7.22 -12.19
N GLU A 106 18.91 6.40 -12.50
CA GLU A 106 19.22 5.95 -13.85
C GLU A 106 18.34 4.77 -14.26
N PHE A 107 17.93 3.95 -13.29
CA PHE A 107 17.03 2.83 -13.54
C PHE A 107 15.63 3.33 -13.92
N SER A 108 15.32 3.29 -15.21
CA SER A 108 13.97 3.57 -15.71
C SER A 108 13.15 2.27 -15.77
N PRO A 109 12.16 2.06 -14.88
CA PRO A 109 11.30 0.88 -14.95
C PRO A 109 10.58 0.77 -16.29
N ILE A 110 10.30 1.90 -16.95
CA ILE A 110 9.56 1.95 -18.22
C ILE A 110 10.33 1.26 -19.35
N LYS A 111 11.67 1.34 -19.37
CA LYS A 111 12.49 0.74 -20.44
C LYS A 111 12.62 -0.79 -20.35
N LYS A 112 12.37 -1.36 -19.16
CA LYS A 112 12.43 -2.82 -18.90
C LYS A 112 11.08 -3.41 -18.48
N ALA A 113 10.02 -2.60 -18.53
CA ALA A 113 8.65 -2.97 -18.24
C ALA A 113 8.10 -3.85 -19.37
N SER A 114 7.19 -4.78 -19.04
CA SER A 114 6.47 -5.56 -20.05
C SER A 114 5.70 -4.64 -21.00
N ALA A 115 5.31 -5.13 -22.19
CA ALA A 115 4.53 -4.34 -23.13
C ALA A 115 3.22 -3.78 -22.50
N ASN A 116 2.59 -4.57 -21.63
CA ASN A 116 1.40 -4.16 -20.87
C ASN A 116 1.69 -3.03 -19.88
N ASP A 117 2.80 -3.13 -19.14
CA ASP A 117 3.21 -2.08 -18.22
C ASP A 117 3.50 -0.78 -18.98
N GLN A 118 4.18 -0.87 -20.13
CA GLN A 118 4.45 0.29 -20.98
C GLN A 118 3.17 0.96 -21.50
N MET A 119 2.15 0.17 -21.87
CA MET A 119 0.83 0.69 -22.22
C MET A 119 0.17 1.41 -21.03
N PHE A 120 0.22 0.81 -19.83
CA PHE A 120 -0.30 1.47 -18.62
C PHE A 120 0.43 2.79 -18.32
N TYR A 121 1.75 2.84 -18.45
CA TYR A 121 2.52 4.08 -18.26
C TYR A 121 2.15 5.17 -19.29
N LYS A 122 1.85 4.79 -20.53
CA LYS A 122 1.37 5.73 -21.57
C LYS A 122 -0.03 6.25 -21.22
N LEU A 123 -0.97 5.33 -20.96
CA LEU A 123 -2.34 5.67 -20.55
C LEU A 123 -2.37 6.53 -19.29
N ALA A 124 -1.54 6.24 -18.29
CA ALA A 124 -1.44 7.01 -17.05
C ALA A 124 -0.95 8.44 -17.31
N LYS A 125 0.02 8.63 -18.21
CA LYS A 125 0.47 9.96 -18.63
C LYS A 125 -0.62 10.74 -19.36
N GLU A 126 -1.39 10.07 -20.20
CA GLU A 126 -2.48 10.67 -20.99
C GLU A 126 -3.71 10.98 -20.11
N SER A 127 -3.97 10.17 -19.09
CA SER A 127 -5.21 10.19 -18.29
C SER A 127 -5.10 10.98 -16.98
N SER A 128 -4.17 11.93 -16.88
CA SER A 128 -3.97 12.76 -15.68
C SER A 128 -3.71 11.94 -14.40
N PHE A 129 -2.90 10.88 -14.50
CA PHE A 129 -2.36 10.21 -13.32
C PHE A 129 -0.98 10.79 -12.97
N GLN A 130 -0.71 10.92 -11.68
CA GLN A 130 0.59 11.34 -11.16
C GLN A 130 1.06 10.42 -10.05
N GLN A 131 2.38 10.31 -9.86
CA GLN A 131 2.94 9.53 -8.75
C GLN A 131 3.19 10.41 -7.53
N CYS A 132 2.75 9.94 -6.35
CA CYS A 132 3.10 10.55 -5.08
C CYS A 132 4.63 10.61 -4.91
N SER A 133 5.18 11.78 -4.59
CA SER A 133 6.64 11.97 -4.46
C SER A 133 7.23 11.14 -3.32
N ARG A 134 6.45 10.86 -2.27
CA ARG A 134 6.86 10.11 -1.07
C ARG A 134 6.79 8.59 -1.23
N CYS A 135 5.68 8.06 -1.76
CA CYS A 135 5.43 6.61 -1.82
C CYS A 135 5.38 6.02 -3.24
N LYS A 136 5.42 6.87 -4.28
CA LYS A 136 5.33 6.53 -5.71
C LYS A 136 4.04 5.85 -6.16
N PHE A 137 3.01 5.86 -5.31
CA PHE A 137 1.68 5.37 -5.68
C PHE A 137 1.03 6.32 -6.69
N TRP A 138 0.31 5.76 -7.65
CA TRP A 138 -0.42 6.55 -8.66
C TRP A 138 -1.68 7.15 -8.04
N VAL A 139 -1.83 8.45 -8.20
CA VAL A 139 -3.00 9.22 -7.82
C VAL A 139 -3.62 9.83 -9.07
N GLN A 140 -4.94 9.85 -9.11
CA GLN A 140 -5.70 10.52 -10.15
C GLN A 140 -6.48 11.66 -9.53
N LYS A 141 -6.49 12.81 -10.19
CA LYS A 141 -7.38 13.90 -9.82
C LYS A 141 -8.76 13.63 -10.41
N LYS A 142 -9.80 13.50 -9.58
CA LYS A 142 -11.19 13.29 -10.05
C LYS A 142 -11.83 14.61 -10.54
N ALA A 143 -11.81 15.66 -9.73
CA ALA A 143 -12.27 17.02 -10.07
C ALA A 143 -11.90 18.01 -8.94
N GLY A 144 -12.00 19.32 -9.18
CA GLY A 144 -11.93 20.34 -8.11
C GLY A 144 -10.52 20.75 -7.68
N CYS A 145 -10.30 20.81 -6.36
CA CYS A 145 -9.07 21.34 -5.73
C CYS A 145 -7.80 20.60 -6.20
N ASN A 146 -6.69 21.32 -6.27
CA ASN A 146 -5.38 20.74 -6.60
C ASN A 146 -4.69 20.10 -5.39
N HIS A 147 -5.19 20.28 -4.17
CA HIS A 147 -4.67 19.59 -2.99
C HIS A 147 -5.08 18.11 -3.04
N ILE A 148 -4.10 17.21 -2.92
CA ILE A 148 -4.29 15.76 -2.90
C ILE A 148 -3.63 15.20 -1.65
N THR A 149 -4.40 14.42 -0.90
CA THR A 149 -3.89 13.56 0.17
C THR A 149 -3.69 12.15 -0.37
N CYS A 150 -2.44 11.70 -0.45
CA CYS A 150 -2.13 10.33 -0.81
C CYS A 150 -2.57 9.36 0.30
N LYS A 151 -2.87 8.10 -0.05
CA LYS A 151 -3.11 7.03 0.93
C LYS A 151 -2.02 6.89 2.00
N CYS A 152 -0.78 7.28 1.70
CA CYS A 152 0.30 7.27 2.68
C CYS A 152 0.32 8.51 3.61
N GLY A 153 -0.76 9.30 3.66
CA GLY A 153 -0.87 10.52 4.47
C GLY A 153 -0.05 11.72 3.97
N TYR A 154 0.56 11.64 2.78
CA TYR A 154 1.33 12.76 2.23
C TYR A 154 0.42 13.67 1.42
N GLU A 155 0.38 14.95 1.81
CA GLU A 155 -0.40 15.99 1.15
C GLU A 155 0.47 16.80 0.20
N PHE A 156 -0.02 17.01 -1.02
CA PHE A 156 0.70 17.79 -2.02
C PHE A 156 -0.26 18.41 -3.04
N CYS A 157 0.21 19.47 -3.68
CA CYS A 157 -0.49 20.05 -4.82
C CYS A 157 -0.24 19.23 -6.09
N TYR A 158 -1.30 18.81 -6.77
CA TYR A 158 -1.28 18.07 -8.03
C TYR A 158 -0.57 18.82 -9.17
N MET A 159 -0.60 20.16 -9.17
CA MET A 159 0.08 20.95 -10.20
C MET A 159 1.60 20.95 -10.02
N TRP A 160 2.06 21.20 -8.79
CA TRP A 160 3.49 21.42 -8.51
C TRP A 160 4.21 20.20 -7.92
N ARG A 161 3.48 19.16 -7.50
CA ARG A 161 4.00 17.91 -6.92
C ARG A 161 4.85 18.13 -5.66
N LYS A 162 4.64 19.26 -4.97
CA LYS A 162 5.32 19.65 -3.73
C LYS A 162 4.33 19.68 -2.57
N ALA A 163 4.87 19.47 -1.36
CA ALA A 163 4.11 19.61 -0.12
C ALA A 163 3.49 21.00 -0.05
N GLN A 164 2.19 21.08 0.23
CA GLN A 164 1.56 22.35 0.56
C GLN A 164 1.85 22.62 2.04
N ARG A 165 2.61 23.68 2.32
CA ARG A 165 2.70 24.21 3.68
C ARG A 165 1.37 24.92 3.97
N MET A 166 0.73 24.56 5.08
CA MET A 166 -0.33 25.37 5.67
C MET A 166 0.23 26.73 6.06
#